data_AF-A0A5K1EJL2-F1
#
_entry.id   AF-A0A5K1EJL2-F1
#
_cell.length_a   1.000
_cell.length_b   1.000
_cell.length_c   1.000
_cell.angle_alpha   90.00
_cell.angle_beta   90.00
_cell.angle_gamma   90.00
#
_symmetry.space_group_name_H-M   'P 1'
#
loop_
_entity.id
_entity.type
_entity.pdbx_description
1 polymer ?
#
loop_
_entity_poly.entity_id
_entity_poly.type
_entity_poly.pdbx_seq_one_letter_code
_entity_poly.pdbx_strand_id
1 'polypeptide(L)' 'TICSPIALSEKEWNETINTDLRGTWLVSKCVCKFMMEAKQKGSVINIGSIAGLERGQLPGSLAYSIAKAGVNIMTK' A
#
# COMPACT_ATOMS: atom_id res chain seq x y z
N THR A 1 16.39 16.67 6.34
CA THR A 1 15.36 17.68 6.02
C THR A 1 14.11 16.96 5.61
N ILE A 2 12.97 17.30 6.22
CA ILE A 2 11.66 16.76 5.80
C ILE A 2 11.41 17.23 4.37
N CYS A 3 11.20 16.30 3.42
CA CYS A 3 10.86 16.68 2.05
C CYS A 3 9.45 17.27 2.01
N SER A 4 9.31 18.46 1.44
CA SER A 4 8.01 19.08 1.16
C SER A 4 7.23 18.22 0.16
N PRO A 5 5.90 18.10 0.28
CA PRO A 5 5.06 17.45 -0.72
C PRO A 5 5.28 17.95 -2.15
N ILE A 6 5.58 19.23 -2.32
CA ILE A 6 5.82 19.87 -3.63
C ILE A 6 7.17 19.44 -4.23
N ALA A 7 8.12 19.02 -3.38
CA ALA A 7 9.45 18.57 -3.79
C ALA A 7 9.50 17.07 -4.12
N LEU A 8 8.41 16.32 -3.88
CA LEU A 8 8.35 14.89 -4.16
C LEU A 8 8.40 14.66 -5.66
N SER A 9 9.45 13.99 -6.15
CA SER A 9 9.57 13.69 -7.57
C SER A 9 8.59 12.60 -8.00
N GLU A 10 8.18 12.62 -9.27
CA GLU A 10 7.35 11.55 -9.85
C GLU A 10 8.03 10.19 -9.77
N LYS A 11 9.36 10.15 -9.85
CA LYS A 11 10.13 8.91 -9.72
C LYS A 11 9.97 8.31 -8.33
N GLU A 12 10.23 9.09 -7.28
CA GLU A 12 10.09 8.63 -5.89
C GLU A 12 8.63 8.26 -5.55
N TRP A 13 7.67 9.04 -6.07
CA TRP A 13 6.25 8.71 -5.99
C TRP A 13 5.98 7.32 -6.59
N ASN A 14 6.40 7.11 -7.84
CA ASN A 14 6.18 5.86 -8.55
C ASN A 14 6.88 4.68 -7.88
N GLU A 15 8.11 4.85 -7.39
CA GLU A 15 8.84 3.82 -6.65
C GLU A 15 8.09 3.40 -5.39
N THR A 16 7.59 4.36 -4.62
CA THR A 16 6.82 4.10 -3.39
C THR A 16 5.50 3.41 -3.71
N ILE A 17 4.71 3.94 -4.66
CA ILE A 17 3.39 3.40 -5.02
C ILE A 17 3.51 2.01 -5.65
N ASN A 18 4.51 1.78 -6.51
CA ASN A 18 4.71 0.49 -7.13
C ASN A 18 5.09 -0.58 -6.10
N THR A 19 5.89 -0.23 -5.10
CA THR A 19 6.32 -1.16 -4.06
C THR A 19 5.22 -1.41 -3.04
N ASP A 20 4.73 -0.36 -2.38
CA ASP A 20 3.88 -0.49 -1.19
C ASP A 20 2.42 -0.78 -1.49
N LEU A 21 1.91 -0.33 -2.64
CA LEU A 21 0.51 -0.52 -3.03
C LEU A 21 0.36 -1.52 -4.17
N ARG A 22 0.99 -1.27 -5.32
CA ARG A 22 0.83 -2.12 -6.51
C ARG A 22 1.36 -3.53 -6.26
N GLY A 23 2.55 -3.65 -5.65
CA GLY A 23 3.15 -4.94 -5.28
C GLY A 23 2.22 -5.75 -4.37
N THR A 24 1.74 -5.14 -3.29
CA THR A 24 0.78 -5.75 -2.36
C THR A 24 -0.47 -6.24 -3.09
N TRP A 25 -1.10 -5.39 -3.93
CA TRP A 25 -2.27 -5.77 -4.72
C TRP A 25 -2.03 -6.96 -5.65
N LEU A 26 -0.92 -6.96 -6.38
CA LEU A 26 -0.57 -8.02 -7.32
C LEU A 26 -0.38 -9.36 -6.60
N VAL A 27 0.31 -9.35 -5.46
CA VAL A 27 0.50 -10.55 -4.64
C VAL A 27 -0.82 -11.05 -4.06
N SER A 28 -1.63 -10.18 -3.44
CA SER A 28 -2.95 -10.56 -2.91
C SER A 28 -3.82 -11.17 -4.00
N LYS A 29 -3.88 -10.53 -5.18
CA LYS A 29 -4.63 -11.02 -6.34
C LYS A 29 -4.16 -12.39 -6.80
N CYS A 30 -2.85 -12.59 -6.87
CA CYS A 30 -2.25 -13.86 -7.29
C CYS A 30 -2.60 -14.99 -6.30
N VAL A 31 -2.34 -14.76 -5.01
CA VAL A 31 -2.60 -15.74 -3.94
C VAL A 31 -4.09 -16.08 -3.86
N CYS A 32 -4.98 -15.10 -3.88
CA CYS A 32 -6.42 -15.34 -3.85
C CYS A 32 -6.88 -16.20 -5.04
N LYS A 33 -6.38 -15.94 -6.25
CA LYS A 33 -6.68 -16.77 -7.43
C LYS A 33 -6.23 -18.21 -7.22
N PHE A 34 -4.99 -18.43 -6.79
CA PHE A 34 -4.47 -19.77 -6.54
C PHE A 34 -5.28 -20.52 -5.47
N MET A 35 -5.65 -19.85 -4.37
CA MET A 35 -6.47 -20.45 -3.32
C MET A 35 -7.86 -20.86 -3.83
N MET A 36 -8.48 -20.01 -4.66
CA MET A 36 -9.78 -20.31 -5.28
C MET A 36 -9.69 -21.53 -6.22
N GLU A 37 -8.68 -21.57 -7.09
CA GLU A 37 -8.45 -22.66 -8.03
C GLU A 37 -8.17 -23.99 -7.31
N ALA A 38 -7.38 -23.93 -6.22
CA ALA A 38 -7.08 -25.09 -5.38
C ALA A 38 -8.24 -25.51 -4.44
N LYS A 39 -9.35 -24.76 -4.41
CA LYS A 39 -10.46 -24.93 -3.44
C LYS A 39 -9.98 -24.95 -1.98
N GLN A 40 -8.92 -24.21 -1.69
CA GLN A 40 -8.30 -24.15 -0.38
C GLN A 40 -8.75 -22.90 0.37
N LYS A 41 -9.25 -23.08 1.60
CA LYS A 41 -9.57 -21.96 2.50
C LYS A 41 -8.29 -21.37 3.08
N GLY A 42 -8.33 -20.07 3.37
CA GLY A 42 -7.27 -19.35 4.07
C GLY A 42 -7.55 -17.86 4.08
N SER A 43 -6.52 -17.08 4.42
CA SER A 43 -6.62 -15.62 4.55
C SER A 43 -5.38 -14.95 3.97
N VAL A 44 -5.57 -13.80 3.32
CA VAL A 44 -4.48 -12.89 2.94
C VAL A 44 -4.50 -11.72 3.91
N ILE A 45 -3.40 -11.51 4.64
CA ILE A 45 -3.26 -10.43 5.62
C ILE A 45 -2.31 -9.38 5.06
N ASN A 46 -2.84 -8.22 4.70
CA ASN A 46 -2.04 -7.09 4.25
C ASN A 46 -1.70 -6.16 5.42
N ILE A 47 -0.42 -5.78 5.53
CA ILE A 47 0.06 -4.91 6.61
C ILE A 47 -0.06 -3.44 6.21
N GLY A 48 -1.04 -2.77 6.80
CA GLY A 48 -1.25 -1.32 6.69
C GLY A 48 -0.27 -0.50 7.53
N SER A 49 -0.65 0.73 7.85
CA SER A 49 0.10 1.61 8.75
C SER A 49 -0.81 2.67 9.36
N ILE A 50 -0.46 3.15 10.56
CA ILE A 50 -1.10 4.34 11.15
C ILE A 50 -0.95 5.59 10.26
N ALA A 51 0.09 5.65 9.43
CA ALA A 51 0.32 6.73 8.49
C ALA A 51 -0.73 6.75 7.36
N GLY A 52 -1.38 5.62 7.08
CA GLY A 52 -2.50 5.53 6.13
C GLY A 52 -3.87 5.82 6.76
N LEU A 53 -3.90 6.36 7.98
CA LEU A 53 -5.12 6.74 8.71
C LEU A 53 -5.15 8.25 8.90
N GLU A 54 -6.35 8.81 9.11
CA GLU A 54 -6.56 10.23 9.45
C GLU A 54 -6.19 10.55 10.92
N ARG A 55 -5.04 10.07 11.39
CA ARG A 55 -4.58 10.26 12.78
C ARG A 55 -3.25 11.01 12.91
N GLY A 56 -2.86 11.73 11.85
CA GLY A 56 -1.68 12.59 11.82
C GLY A 56 -0.89 12.42 10.53
N GLN A 57 -0.51 13.53 9.90
CA GLN A 57 0.36 13.51 8.72
C GLN A 57 1.81 13.40 9.17
N LEU A 58 2.47 12.30 8.79
CA LEU A 58 3.91 12.17 8.97
C LEU A 58 4.62 13.01 7.89
N PRO A 59 5.34 14.07 8.25
CA PRO A 59 5.93 14.96 7.27
C PRO A 59 6.91 14.22 6.34
N GLY A 60 6.84 14.49 5.03
CA GLY A 60 7.67 13.81 4.02
C GLY A 60 7.23 12.40 3.61
N SER A 61 6.09 11.92 4.12
CA SER A 61 5.60 10.56 3.85
C SER A 61 4.39 10.49 2.92
N LEU A 62 4.17 11.50 2.07
CA LEU A 62 2.95 11.63 1.26
C LEU A 62 2.63 10.36 0.46
N ALA A 63 3.56 9.91 -0.39
CA ALA A 63 3.35 8.72 -1.22
C ALA A 63 3.15 7.46 -0.37
N TYR A 64 3.91 7.30 0.71
CA TYR A 64 3.81 6.17 1.63
C TYR A 64 2.45 6.13 2.34
N SER A 65 2.01 7.27 2.86
CA SER A 65 0.72 7.40 3.55
C SER A 65 -0.44 7.08 2.61
N ILE A 66 -0.38 7.58 1.37
CA ILE A 66 -1.38 7.26 0.33
C ILE A 66 -1.34 5.77 -0.03
N ALA A 67 -0.16 5.17 -0.20
CA ALA A 67 -0.02 3.74 -0.47
C ALA A 67 -0.67 2.90 0.64
N LYS A 68 -0.38 3.22 1.91
CA LYS A 68 -0.94 2.49 3.06
C LYS A 68 -2.43 2.74 3.27
N ALA A 69 -2.94 3.93 2.94
CA ALA A 69 -4.39 4.16 2.87
C ALA A 69 -5.04 3.27 1.79
N GLY A 70 -4.42 3.14 0.62
CA GLY A 70 -4.85 2.22 -0.44
C GLY A 70 -4.86 0.75 0.01
N VAL A 71 -3.83 0.31 0.72
CA VAL A 71 -3.78 -1.06 1.30
C VAL A 71 -4.91 -1.28 2.31
N ASN A 72 -5.22 -0.28 3.14
CA ASN A 72 -6.34 -0.37 4.09
C ASN A 72 -7.68 -0.50 3.36
N ILE A 73 -7.91 0.24 2.27
CA ILE A 73 -9.14 0.14 1.47
C ILE A 73 -9.23 -1.21 0.76
N MET A 74 -8.12 -1.68 0.17
CA MET A 74 -8.07 -2.96 -0.54
C MET A 74 -8.38 -4.17 0.35
N THR A 75 -8.20 -4.03 1.66
CA THR A 75 -8.38 -5.12 2.64
C THR A 75 -9.75 -5.08 3.32
N LYS A 76 -10.59 -4.09 3.00
CA LYS A 76 -12.00 -4.03 3.42
C LYS A 76 -12.87 -4.82 2.46
#